data_AF-A0A5J4WYA1-F1
#
_entry.id   AF-A0A5J4WYA1-F1
#
_cell.length_a   1.000
_cell.length_b   1.000
_cell.length_c   1.000
_cell.angle_alpha   90.00
_cell.angle_beta   90.00
_cell.angle_gamma   90.00
#
_symmetry.space_group_name_H-M   'P 1'
#
loop_
_entity.id
_entity.type
_entity.pdbx_description
1 polymer ?
#
loop_
_entity_poly.entity_id
_entity_poly.type
_entity_poly.pdbx_seq_one_letter_code
_entity_poly.pdbx_strand_id
1 'polypeptide(L)'
;MARTFDVLSKHTAIATYAGIEHIPCRHMTSLCPDKCNHARDVGKFNIEKYEFYEKKGEYGDEQQKVYHFNTNPNAEQDKQDPALIQKVKDLPAGAKVRITWEHIYVTQEGSKFPERPLRSLDVI
;
A
#
# COMPACT_ATOMS: atom_id res chain seq x y z
N MET A 1 5.72 -22.49 8.86
CA MET A 1 5.99 -21.60 10.02
C MET A 1 4.93 -20.53 10.05
N ALA A 2 4.42 -20.14 11.22
CA ALA A 2 3.27 -19.24 11.33
C ALA A 2 3.70 -17.78 11.10
N ARG A 3 3.12 -17.13 10.09
CA ARG A 3 3.21 -15.68 9.91
C ARG A 3 2.22 -15.04 10.88
N THR A 4 2.69 -14.23 11.82
CA THR A 4 1.81 -13.48 12.73
C THR A 4 1.62 -12.06 12.22
N PHE A 5 0.42 -11.54 12.42
CA PHE A 5 0.00 -10.23 11.97
C PHE A 5 -0.55 -9.43 13.15
N ASP A 6 0.06 -8.30 13.44
CA ASP A 6 -0.42 -7.38 14.47
C ASP A 6 -0.99 -6.14 13.79
N VAL A 7 -2.28 -5.83 13.98
CA VAL A 7 -2.92 -4.69 13.31
C VAL A 7 -2.67 -3.43 14.14
N LEU A 8 -1.86 -2.51 13.60
CA LEU A 8 -1.47 -1.27 14.26
C LEU A 8 -2.50 -0.16 14.04
N SER A 9 -2.95 0.03 12.79
CA SER A 9 -4.01 0.98 12.46
C SER A 9 -4.88 0.53 11.29
N LYS A 10 -6.13 0.99 11.30
CA LYS A 10 -7.10 0.77 10.24
C LYS A 10 -7.55 2.10 9.67
N HIS A 11 -7.65 2.15 8.35
CA HIS A 11 -7.97 3.36 7.60
C HIS A 11 -9.05 3.05 6.59
N THR A 12 -10.12 3.83 6.59
CA THR A 12 -11.10 3.88 5.51
C THR A 12 -11.24 5.31 5.07
N ALA A 13 -11.00 5.56 3.80
CA ALA A 13 -11.04 6.90 3.25
C ALA A 13 -11.56 6.91 1.82
N ILE A 14 -12.17 8.04 1.46
CA ILE A 14 -12.49 8.40 0.09
C ILE A 14 -11.25 9.03 -0.51
N ALA A 15 -10.81 8.49 -1.63
CA ALA A 15 -9.63 8.91 -2.35
C ALA A 15 -9.93 9.06 -3.84
N THR A 16 -9.22 9.97 -4.49
CA THR A 16 -9.19 10.06 -5.94
C THR A 16 -7.95 9.34 -6.47
N TYR A 17 -8.13 8.41 -7.40
CA TYR A 17 -7.02 7.73 -8.04
C TYR A 17 -6.31 8.66 -9.02
N ALA A 18 -5.04 8.95 -8.78
CA ALA A 18 -4.24 9.82 -9.64
C ALA A 18 -3.63 9.08 -10.84
N GLY A 19 -3.55 7.75 -10.79
CA GLY A 19 -2.89 6.91 -11.78
C GLY A 19 -1.73 6.11 -11.20
N ILE A 20 -0.98 5.45 -12.08
CA ILE A 20 0.23 4.71 -11.72
C ILE A 20 1.41 5.68 -11.76
N GLU A 21 2.13 5.80 -10.65
CA GLU A 21 3.35 6.59 -10.51
C GLU A 21 4.55 5.63 -10.43
N HIS A 22 5.54 5.86 -11.29
CA HIS A 22 6.80 5.12 -11.23
C HIS A 22 7.73 5.78 -10.21
N ILE A 23 8.03 5.08 -9.11
CA ILE A 23 9.00 5.54 -8.12
C ILE A 23 10.37 4.99 -8.53
N PRO A 24 11.31 5.86 -8.95
CA PRO A 24 12.64 5.42 -9.36
C PRO A 24 13.46 4.96 -8.17
N CYS A 25 14.39 4.04 -8.43
CA CYS A 25 15.41 3.69 -7.44
C CYS A 25 16.29 4.92 -7.12
N ARG A 26 16.63 5.11 -5.84
CA ARG A 26 17.55 6.19 -5.40
C ARG A 26 19.03 5.88 -5.62
N HIS A 27 19.37 4.76 -6.26
CA HIS A 27 20.75 4.36 -6.60
C HIS A 27 21.70 4.32 -5.39
N MET A 28 21.18 4.04 -4.19
CA MET A 28 21.93 4.08 -2.93
C MET A 28 22.63 2.76 -2.58
N THR A 29 22.53 1.73 -3.42
CA THR A 29 23.18 0.43 -3.20
C THR A 29 24.06 0.05 -4.39
N SER A 30 25.14 -0.68 -4.15
CA SER A 30 26.06 -1.16 -5.19
C SER A 30 25.42 -2.11 -6.22
N LEU A 31 24.18 -2.54 -6.00
CA LEU A 31 23.40 -3.39 -6.89
C LEU A 31 22.49 -2.60 -7.86
N CYS A 32 22.44 -1.28 -7.73
CA CYS A 32 21.72 -0.42 -8.67
C CYS A 32 22.51 -0.28 -9.99
N PRO A 33 21.86 -0.11 -11.16
CA PRO A 33 20.42 0.08 -11.35
C PRO A 33 19.63 -1.23 -11.60
N ASP A 34 20.19 -2.23 -12.28
CA ASP A 34 19.41 -3.36 -12.82
C ASP A 34 19.16 -4.51 -11.85
N LYS A 35 19.96 -4.64 -10.78
CA LYS A 35 19.89 -5.78 -9.85
C LYS A 35 19.29 -5.43 -8.49
N CYS A 36 18.90 -4.18 -8.26
CA CYS A 36 18.39 -3.73 -6.96
C CYS A 36 16.89 -3.95 -6.77
N ASN A 37 16.11 -4.05 -7.86
CA ASN A 37 14.65 -4.23 -7.84
C ASN A 37 13.90 -3.23 -6.91
N HIS A 38 14.49 -2.05 -6.69
CA HIS A 38 13.94 -1.02 -5.80
C HIS A 38 13.00 -0.04 -6.51
N ALA A 39 13.10 0.08 -7.83
CA ALA A 39 12.15 0.85 -8.62
C ALA A 39 10.81 0.12 -8.62
N ARG A 40 9.71 0.84 -8.38
CA ARG A 40 8.37 0.23 -8.29
C ARG A 40 7.30 1.13 -8.85
N ASP A 41 6.36 0.51 -9.55
CA ASP A 41 5.14 1.15 -10.00
C ASP A 41 4.08 1.07 -8.91
N VAL A 42 3.61 2.23 -8.45
CA VAL A 42 2.62 2.33 -7.40
C VAL A 42 1.38 3.05 -7.90
N GLY A 43 0.20 2.55 -7.55
CA GLY A 43 -1.05 3.27 -7.72
C GLY A 43 -1.11 4.39 -6.69
N LYS A 44 -1.25 5.63 -7.15
CA LYS A 44 -1.32 6.79 -6.26
C LYS A 44 -2.77 7.16 -5.99
N PHE A 45 -3.15 7.18 -4.72
CA PHE A 45 -4.49 7.57 -4.26
C PHE A 45 -4.37 8.83 -3.42
N ASN A 46 -4.97 9.93 -3.89
CA ASN A 46 -5.04 11.17 -3.14
C ASN A 46 -6.24 11.10 -2.19
N ILE A 47 -5.99 11.06 -0.89
CA ILE A 47 -7.04 10.97 0.12
C ILE A 47 -7.75 12.32 0.21
N GLU A 48 -9.05 12.34 -0.11
CA GLU A 48 -9.88 13.53 0.00
C GLU A 48 -10.51 13.63 1.39
N LYS A 49 -10.97 12.49 1.94
CA LYS A 49 -11.68 12.45 3.22
C LYS A 49 -11.51 11.11 3.91
N TYR A 50 -11.19 11.14 5.20
CA TYR A 50 -11.27 9.96 6.05
C TYR A 50 -12.70 9.72 6.53
N GLU A 51 -13.17 8.49 6.38
CA GLU A 51 -14.44 8.04 6.94
C GLU A 51 -14.25 7.29 8.25
N PHE A 52 -13.20 6.48 8.33
CA PHE A 52 -12.86 5.75 9.53
C PHE A 52 -11.34 5.74 9.72
N TYR A 53 -10.91 6.00 10.96
CA TYR A 53 -9.51 5.89 11.35
C TYR A 53 -9.46 5.35 12.78
N GLU A 54 -8.78 4.22 12.95
CA GLU A 54 -8.53 3.62 14.26
C GLU A 54 -7.04 3.33 14.40
N LYS A 55 -6.44 3.85 15.47
CA LYS A 55 -5.07 3.53 15.87
C LYS A 55 -5.12 2.76 17.19
N LYS A 56 -4.63 1.52 17.20
CA LYS A 56 -4.77 0.64 18.36
C LYS A 56 -3.71 0.86 19.44
N GLY A 57 -2.63 1.59 19.16
CA GLY A 57 -1.56 1.85 20.11
C GLY A 57 -0.69 3.04 19.73
N GLU A 58 0.53 3.08 20.28
CA GLU A 58 1.52 4.12 19.96
C GLU A 58 2.02 4.02 18.51
N TYR A 59 2.09 2.79 17.98
CA TYR A 59 2.55 2.48 16.64
C TYR A 59 1.40 2.44 15.62
N GLY A 60 1.72 2.70 14.36
CA GLY A 60 0.76 2.76 13.25
C GLY A 60 0.78 4.10 12.53
N ASP A 61 0.36 4.11 11.26
CA ASP A 61 0.32 5.36 10.48
C ASP A 61 -0.78 6.30 11.00
N GLU A 62 -0.48 7.59 10.95
CA GLU A 62 -1.44 8.68 11.08
C GLU A 62 -2.25 8.83 9.79
N GLN A 63 -3.23 9.74 9.78
CA GLN A 63 -3.95 10.09 8.56
C GLN A 63 -2.99 10.63 7.50
N GLN A 64 -3.04 10.04 6.31
CA GLN A 64 -2.17 10.36 5.18
C GLN A 64 -2.94 11.11 4.11
N LYS A 65 -2.27 12.03 3.41
CA LYS A 65 -2.86 12.73 2.25
C LYS A 65 -2.76 11.92 0.97
N VAL A 66 -1.81 10.99 0.90
CA VAL A 66 -1.54 10.16 -0.26
C VAL A 66 -1.31 8.74 0.22
N TYR A 67 -2.01 7.78 -0.38
CA TYR A 67 -1.79 6.36 -0.20
C TYR A 67 -1.16 5.79 -1.47
N HIS A 68 -0.05 5.08 -1.30
CA HIS A 68 0.63 4.39 -2.39
C HIS A 68 0.29 2.91 -2.31
N PHE A 69 -0.29 2.40 -3.38
CA PHE A 69 -0.65 1.00 -3.53
C PHE A 69 0.38 0.29 -4.41
N ASN A 70 1.00 -0.79 -3.91
CA ASN A 70 1.97 -1.54 -4.70
C ASN A 70 1.28 -2.35 -5.81
N THR A 71 1.55 -2.05 -7.07
CA THR A 71 0.93 -2.75 -8.22
C THR A 71 1.72 -3.97 -8.69
N ASN A 72 2.86 -4.27 -8.06
CA ASN A 72 3.70 -5.42 -8.40
C ASN A 72 3.15 -6.71 -7.75
N PRO A 73 2.63 -7.68 -8.53
CA PRO A 73 2.11 -8.93 -7.99
C PRO A 73 3.18 -9.85 -7.40
N ASN A 74 4.45 -9.63 -7.76
CA ASN A 74 5.61 -10.39 -7.29
C ASN A 74 6.39 -9.64 -6.21
N ALA A 75 5.81 -8.61 -5.60
CA ALA A 75 6.46 -7.88 -4.53
C ALA A 75 6.81 -8.81 -3.35
N GLU A 76 8.06 -8.75 -2.91
CA GLU A 76 8.55 -9.49 -1.74
C GLU A 76 8.01 -8.90 -0.41
N GLN A 77 7.69 -7.61 -0.42
CA GLN A 77 7.14 -6.85 0.71
C GLN A 77 5.92 -6.05 0.27
N ASP A 78 4.96 -5.86 1.18
CA ASP A 78 3.74 -5.10 0.91
C ASP A 78 2.95 -5.68 -0.27
N LYS A 79 2.91 -7.02 -0.34
CA LYS A 79 2.24 -7.74 -1.41
C LYS A 79 0.73 -7.52 -1.30
N GLN A 80 0.16 -6.96 -2.37
CA GLN A 80 -1.27 -6.70 -2.47
C GLN A 80 -2.00 -7.89 -3.09
N ASP A 81 -3.32 -7.97 -2.84
CA ASP A 81 -4.15 -9.01 -3.45
C ASP A 81 -4.17 -8.88 -4.98
N PRO A 82 -3.90 -9.96 -5.75
CA PRO A 82 -3.86 -9.89 -7.21
C PRO A 82 -5.14 -9.36 -7.86
N ALA A 83 -6.32 -9.62 -7.29
CA ALA A 83 -7.58 -9.12 -7.80
C ALA A 83 -7.70 -7.61 -7.57
N LEU A 84 -7.23 -7.10 -6.43
CA LEU A 84 -7.15 -5.66 -6.18
C LEU A 84 -6.12 -4.99 -7.10
N ILE A 85 -4.97 -5.62 -7.35
CA ILE A 85 -3.96 -5.10 -8.29
C ILE A 85 -4.58 -4.90 -9.68
N GLN A 86 -5.34 -5.90 -10.15
CA GLN A 86 -6.01 -5.79 -11.45
C GLN A 86 -7.04 -4.66 -11.43
N LYS A 87 -7.89 -4.58 -10.40
CA LYS A 87 -8.86 -3.48 -10.24
C LYS A 87 -8.21 -2.09 -10.28
N VAL A 88 -7.06 -1.90 -9.63
CA VAL A 88 -6.33 -0.62 -9.64
C VAL A 88 -5.77 -0.31 -11.02
N LYS A 89 -5.29 -1.32 -11.75
CA LYS A 89 -4.79 -1.14 -13.13
C LYS A 89 -5.89 -0.80 -14.12
N ASP A 90 -7.09 -1.34 -13.94
CA ASP A 90 -8.27 -1.04 -14.76
C ASP A 90 -8.97 0.27 -14.37
N LEU A 91 -8.61 0.87 -13.23
CA LEU A 91 -9.25 2.08 -12.73
C LEU A 91 -8.82 3.30 -13.56
N PRO A 92 -9.75 4.13 -14.06
CA PRO A 92 -9.38 5.34 -14.78
C PRO A 92 -8.82 6.40 -13.82
N ALA A 93 -7.78 7.13 -14.26
CA ALA A 93 -7.28 8.27 -13.50
C ALA A 93 -8.39 9.32 -13.30
N GLY A 94 -8.49 9.86 -12.10
CA GLY A 94 -9.58 10.73 -11.66
C GLY A 94 -10.78 10.00 -11.04
N ALA A 95 -10.82 8.67 -11.07
CA ALA A 95 -11.88 7.91 -10.41
C ALA A 95 -11.87 8.16 -8.90
N LYS A 96 -13.06 8.42 -8.35
CA LYS A 96 -13.26 8.45 -6.91
C LYS A 96 -13.50 7.04 -6.41
N VAL A 97 -12.78 6.67 -5.36
CA VAL A 97 -12.85 5.35 -4.76
C VAL A 97 -12.90 5.46 -3.25
N ARG A 98 -13.62 4.54 -2.64
CA ARG A 98 -13.50 4.23 -1.22
C ARG A 98 -12.47 3.13 -1.07
N ILE A 99 -11.42 3.41 -0.31
CA ILE A 99 -10.36 2.45 -0.02
C ILE A 99 -10.29 2.18 1.48
N THR A 100 -10.15 0.90 1.83
CA THR A 100 -9.89 0.47 3.20
C THR A 100 -8.56 -0.26 3.24
N TRP A 101 -7.62 0.22 4.04
CA TRP A 101 -6.32 -0.44 4.24
C TRP A 101 -6.00 -0.55 5.73
N GLU A 102 -5.13 -1.50 6.05
CA GLU A 102 -4.66 -1.72 7.41
C GLU A 102 -3.15 -1.58 7.43
N HIS A 103 -2.59 -0.94 8.45
CA HIS A 103 -1.18 -1.03 8.77
C HIS A 103 -1.00 -2.23 9.69
N ILE A 104 -0.37 -3.28 9.18
CA ILE A 104 -0.07 -4.50 9.92
C ILE A 104 1.43 -4.63 10.13
N TYR A 105 1.83 -5.13 11.28
CA TYR A 105 3.21 -5.50 11.57
C TYR A 105 3.34 -7.01 11.42
N VAL A 106 4.12 -7.42 10.42
CA VAL A 106 4.33 -8.82 10.08
C VAL A 106 5.55 -9.34 10.82
N THR A 107 5.44 -10.50 11.45
CA THR A 107 6.60 -11.26 11.93
C THR A 107 6.73 -12.56 11.15
N GLN A 108 7.88 -12.75 10.49
CA GLN A 108 8.21 -13.95 9.70
C GLN A 108 9.68 -14.30 9.88
N GLU A 109 9.97 -15.55 10.26
CA GLU A 109 11.35 -16.10 10.31
C GLU A 109 12.36 -15.22 11.08
N GLY A 110 11.91 -14.66 12.21
CA GLY A 110 12.71 -13.76 13.04
C GLY A 110 12.84 -12.32 12.52
N SER A 111 12.34 -12.05 11.31
CA SER A 111 12.25 -10.71 10.73
C SER A 111 10.90 -10.06 11.03
N LYS A 112 10.90 -8.75 11.22
CA LYS A 112 9.69 -7.96 11.44
C LYS A 112 9.65 -6.75 10.52
N PHE A 113 8.53 -6.54 9.85
CA PHE A 113 8.38 -5.43 8.91
C PHE A 113 6.90 -4.99 8.79
N PRO A 114 6.66 -3.70 8.51
CA PRO A 114 5.31 -3.20 8.31
C PRO A 114 4.82 -3.50 6.89
N GLU A 115 3.55 -3.87 6.77
CA GLU A 115 2.82 -3.93 5.50
C GLU A 115 1.53 -3.11 5.61
N ARG A 116 1.06 -2.61 4.46
CA ARG A 116 -0.13 -1.78 4.31
C ARG A 116 -1.07 -2.38 3.27
N PRO A 117 -1.55 -3.63 3.45
CA PRO A 117 -2.45 -4.26 2.50
C PRO A 117 -3.76 -3.48 2.39
N LEU A 118 -4.17 -3.24 1.14
CA LEU A 118 -5.51 -2.82 0.82
C LEU A 118 -6.45 -4.00 1.06
N ARG A 119 -7.53 -3.76 1.81
CA ARG A 119 -8.56 -4.73 2.15
C ARG A 119 -9.77 -4.62 1.23
N SER A 120 -10.15 -3.39 0.89
CA SER A 120 -11.27 -3.15 -0.02
C SER A 120 -11.00 -1.94 -0.91
N LEU A 121 -11.54 -2.02 -2.12
CA LEU A 121 -11.58 -0.94 -3.09
C LEU A 121 -12.94 -0.97 -3.76
N ASP A 122 -13.66 0.14 -3.62
CA ASP A 122 -15.01 0.34 -4.15
C ASP A 122 -15.04 1.66 -4.91
N VAL A 123 -15.53 1.66 -6.16
CA VAL A 123 -15.68 2.88 -6.96
C VAL A 123 -16.97 3.58 -6.55
N ILE A 124 -16.92 4.91 -6.37
CA ILE A 124 -18.06 5.74 -5.94
C ILE A 124 -18.47 6.76 -7.01
#